data_AF-A0A1K1QY40-F1
#
_entry.id   AF-A0A1K1QY40-F1
#
_cell.length_a   1.000
_cell.length_b   1.000
_cell.length_c   1.000
_cell.angle_alpha   90.00
_cell.angle_beta   90.00
_cell.angle_gamma   90.00
#
_symmetry.space_group_name_H-M   'P 1'
#
loop_
_entity.id
_entity.type
_entity.pdbx_description
1 polymer ?
#
loop_
_entity_poly.entity_id
_entity_poly.type
_entity_poly.pdbx_seq_one_letter_code
_entity_poly.pdbx_strand_id
1 'polypeptide(L)'
;MNTTFEIITLQDAIAQYRIHENIYESTEAFEDFIEADSRFYLHRGDLVLEKDLLLVLELHGVAGYIIDGNLLVNGNIVNEEGDYGPVFYVKGNVVCRSLLIGGSPTHITGNVSAEEVIMLHYNHGWMKCPGLFTAPVMVVEDYHFIPDHKNISLFYYNDEESDNPEEEDIAEVLNNKLTTTFEELRYDLAAGEYVLSQLERDAQYWHKKVNHNYRDLKRVPPEMRTKELCLLALNKSVSALEDFPPALITEEMVEYAVNKSGMALRYLPETLITRELCYKAAVNGAIINLDIPEQFYEAALLQLLIQHSDWQMERIPDDCITEDLLVTYVKHGRGAWLEKYCTAAGILKERVLQRVIEADVAYLENIFSWFFSADTFAYSQSLYDNGQYSNEWTAITTKYKRKLERLK
;
A
#
# COMPACT_ATOMS: atom_id res chain seq x y z
N MET A 1 12.09 -13.92 -33.35
CA MET A 1 12.60 -14.15 -31.98
C MET A 1 14.11 -13.99 -32.06
N ASN A 2 14.62 -12.77 -31.87
CA ASN A 2 16.07 -12.53 -31.87
C ASN A 2 16.59 -13.07 -30.54
N THR A 3 17.31 -14.19 -30.59
CA THR A 3 17.94 -14.81 -29.42
C THR A 3 19.14 -13.98 -28.99
N THR A 4 18.89 -12.87 -28.28
CA THR A 4 19.94 -12.03 -27.66
C THR A 4 20.70 -12.84 -26.61
N PHE A 5 20.07 -13.82 -25.97
CA PHE A 5 20.67 -14.64 -24.94
C PHE A 5 20.53 -16.13 -25.27
N GLU A 6 21.59 -16.89 -25.05
CA GLU A 6 21.53 -18.35 -24.93
C GLU A 6 21.26 -18.75 -23.48
N ILE A 7 20.75 -19.95 -23.24
CA ILE A 7 20.53 -20.46 -21.89
C ILE A 7 21.63 -21.47 -21.56
N ILE A 8 22.34 -21.26 -20.46
CA ILE A 8 23.35 -22.19 -19.94
C ILE A 8 22.90 -22.80 -18.61
N THR A 9 23.48 -23.96 -18.28
CA THR A 9 23.20 -24.64 -17.01
C THR A 9 23.96 -23.99 -15.85
N LEU A 10 23.51 -24.24 -14.61
CA LEU A 10 24.25 -23.87 -13.41
C LEU A 10 25.70 -24.39 -13.43
N GLN A 11 25.92 -25.65 -13.87
CA GLN A 11 27.24 -26.26 -13.94
C GLN A 11 28.16 -25.51 -14.91
N ASP A 12 27.65 -25.11 -16.07
CA ASP A 12 28.40 -24.30 -17.04
C ASP A 12 28.73 -22.91 -16.49
N ALA A 13 27.77 -22.28 -15.80
CA ALA A 13 27.97 -20.97 -15.19
C ALA A 13 29.05 -21.01 -14.08
N ILE A 14 29.04 -22.04 -13.24
CA ILE A 14 30.08 -22.31 -12.23
C ILE A 14 31.43 -22.54 -12.91
N ALA A 15 31.50 -23.43 -13.91
CA ALA A 15 32.75 -23.83 -14.53
C ALA A 15 33.41 -22.70 -15.34
N GLN A 16 32.62 -21.89 -16.05
CA GLN A 16 33.14 -20.86 -16.97
C GLN A 16 33.31 -19.50 -16.28
N TYR A 17 32.45 -19.17 -15.33
CA TYR A 17 32.37 -17.83 -14.75
C TYR A 17 32.52 -17.79 -13.22
N ARG A 18 32.63 -18.96 -12.57
CA ARG A 18 32.81 -19.10 -11.12
C ARG A 18 31.79 -18.28 -10.32
N ILE A 19 30.52 -18.33 -10.73
CA ILE A 19 29.46 -17.46 -10.17
C ILE A 19 29.33 -17.58 -8.63
N HIS A 20 29.54 -18.77 -8.08
CA HIS A 20 29.55 -19.07 -6.63
C HIS A 20 30.63 -18.30 -5.84
N GLU A 21 31.76 -17.97 -6.45
CA GLU A 21 32.85 -17.21 -5.78
C GLU A 21 32.89 -15.75 -6.22
N ASN A 22 32.51 -15.49 -7.46
CA ASN A 22 32.63 -14.16 -8.04
C ASN A 22 31.46 -13.28 -7.63
N ILE A 23 30.26 -13.84 -7.50
CA ILE A 23 29.03 -13.03 -7.38
C ILE A 23 28.50 -13.02 -5.95
N TYR A 24 28.47 -14.17 -5.29
CA TYR A 24 27.91 -14.30 -3.94
C TYR A 24 28.93 -13.92 -2.87
N GLU A 25 28.43 -13.48 -1.71
CA GLU A 25 29.26 -13.13 -0.55
C GLU A 25 30.05 -14.35 -0.02
N SER A 26 29.39 -15.52 0.00
CA SER A 26 30.00 -16.79 0.41
C SER A 26 29.42 -17.98 -0.36
N THR A 27 30.08 -19.12 -0.24
CA THR A 27 29.58 -20.40 -0.78
C THR A 27 28.26 -20.79 -0.13
N GLU A 28 28.09 -20.55 1.17
CA GLU A 28 26.85 -20.84 1.90
C GLU A 28 25.70 -19.99 1.37
N ALA A 29 25.90 -18.67 1.17
CA ALA A 29 24.90 -17.81 0.57
C ALA A 29 24.51 -18.30 -0.84
N PHE A 30 25.48 -18.71 -1.65
CA PHE A 30 25.21 -19.30 -2.96
C PHE A 30 24.34 -20.57 -2.88
N GLU A 31 24.61 -21.47 -1.93
CA GLU A 31 23.85 -22.70 -1.73
C GLU A 31 22.42 -22.46 -1.21
N ASP A 32 22.22 -21.41 -0.41
CA ASP A 32 20.90 -21.03 0.12
C ASP A 32 19.98 -20.39 -0.94
N PHE A 33 20.54 -19.66 -1.91
CA PHE A 33 19.75 -18.87 -2.87
C PHE A 33 19.60 -19.49 -4.27
N ILE A 34 20.44 -20.46 -4.66
CA ILE A 34 20.42 -21.03 -6.01
C ILE A 34 19.98 -22.50 -6.01
N GLU A 35 18.86 -22.76 -6.69
CA GLU A 35 18.37 -24.12 -6.89
C GLU A 35 19.27 -24.91 -7.87
N ALA A 36 19.40 -26.21 -7.64
CA ALA A 36 20.33 -27.06 -8.40
C ALA A 36 20.03 -27.16 -9.91
N ASP A 37 18.79 -26.94 -10.33
CA ASP A 37 18.36 -26.94 -11.74
C ASP A 37 18.26 -25.52 -12.35
N SER A 38 18.73 -24.51 -11.63
CA SER A 38 18.83 -23.13 -12.10
C SER A 38 19.61 -23.00 -13.42
N ARG A 39 19.20 -22.03 -14.22
CA ARG A 39 19.80 -21.70 -15.51
C ARG A 39 20.13 -20.22 -15.57
N PHE A 40 20.95 -19.83 -16.54
CA PHE A 40 21.34 -18.44 -16.74
C PHE A 40 21.19 -18.04 -18.20
N TYR A 41 20.72 -16.82 -18.43
CA TYR A 41 20.87 -16.16 -19.72
C TYR A 41 22.32 -15.77 -19.92
N LEU A 42 22.91 -16.16 -21.03
CA LEU A 42 24.28 -15.82 -21.40
C LEU A 42 24.28 -15.05 -22.72
N HIS A 43 24.98 -13.92 -22.74
CA HIS A 43 25.40 -13.24 -23.96
C HIS A 43 26.92 -13.30 -24.08
N ARG A 44 27.44 -13.72 -25.24
CA ARG A 44 28.88 -13.79 -25.51
C ARG A 44 29.32 -12.60 -26.35
N GLY A 45 30.35 -11.89 -25.90
CA GLY A 45 30.82 -10.66 -26.53
C GLY A 45 30.09 -9.42 -26.02
N ASP A 46 30.32 -8.30 -26.71
CA ASP A 46 29.74 -7.01 -26.32
C ASP A 46 28.25 -6.94 -26.68
N LEU A 47 27.43 -6.57 -25.70
CA LEU A 47 25.98 -6.41 -25.85
C LEU A 47 25.61 -4.93 -25.95
N VAL A 48 24.89 -4.57 -27.01
CA VAL A 48 24.30 -3.23 -27.19
C VAL A 48 22.79 -3.34 -27.25
N LEU A 49 22.08 -2.60 -26.40
CA LEU A 49 20.63 -2.53 -26.34
C LEU A 49 20.15 -1.10 -26.56
N GLU A 50 19.19 -0.92 -27.47
CA GLU A 50 18.59 0.39 -27.79
C GLU A 50 17.45 0.80 -26.83
N LYS A 51 17.11 -0.08 -25.89
CA LYS A 51 16.01 0.09 -24.92
C LYS A 51 16.46 -0.43 -23.56
N ASP A 52 15.65 -0.14 -22.55
CA ASP A 52 15.88 -0.58 -21.17
C ASP A 52 16.10 -2.10 -21.09
N LEU A 53 17.05 -2.49 -20.24
CA LEU A 53 17.29 -3.88 -19.87
C LEU A 53 16.55 -4.16 -18.55
N LEU A 54 15.44 -4.89 -18.64
CA LEU A 54 14.69 -5.33 -17.48
C LEU A 54 15.25 -6.68 -17.00
N LEU A 55 15.81 -6.68 -15.81
CA LEU A 55 16.29 -7.87 -15.12
C LEU A 55 15.13 -8.44 -14.31
N VAL A 56 14.49 -9.49 -14.84
CA VAL A 56 13.32 -10.12 -14.23
C VAL A 56 13.61 -11.60 -13.96
N LEU A 57 13.19 -12.10 -12.79
CA LEU A 57 13.13 -13.53 -12.51
C LEU A 57 11.97 -14.15 -13.29
N GLU A 58 12.26 -15.11 -14.16
CA GLU A 58 11.20 -15.85 -14.85
C GLU A 58 10.67 -16.97 -13.95
N LEU A 59 9.35 -17.20 -13.99
CA LEU A 59 8.62 -18.25 -13.25
C LEU A 59 9.10 -19.70 -13.53
N HIS A 60 10.14 -19.90 -14.35
CA HIS A 60 10.59 -21.18 -14.89
C HIS A 60 12.12 -21.40 -14.88
N GLY A 61 12.83 -20.90 -13.87
CA GLY A 61 14.15 -21.43 -13.49
C GLY A 61 15.38 -20.78 -14.14
N VAL A 62 15.25 -19.55 -14.66
CA VAL A 62 16.43 -18.73 -15.00
C VAL A 62 16.74 -17.80 -13.83
N ALA A 63 17.87 -18.03 -13.17
CA ALA A 63 18.31 -17.34 -11.97
C ALA A 63 19.02 -16.01 -12.25
N GLY A 64 19.38 -15.73 -13.50
CA GLY A 64 19.94 -14.42 -13.86
C GLY A 64 20.63 -14.35 -15.21
N TYR A 65 21.42 -13.28 -15.37
CA TYR A 65 22.00 -12.81 -16.62
C TYR A 65 23.52 -12.72 -16.51
N ILE A 66 24.21 -13.25 -17.52
CA ILE A 66 25.65 -13.22 -17.68
C ILE A 66 25.97 -12.58 -19.03
N ILE A 67 26.80 -11.54 -19.01
CA ILE A 67 27.33 -10.88 -20.20
C ILE A 67 28.85 -11.05 -20.20
N ASP A 68 29.35 -11.94 -21.07
CA ASP A 68 30.78 -12.20 -21.26
C ASP A 68 31.39 -11.18 -22.23
N GLY A 69 31.30 -9.91 -21.85
CA GLY A 69 31.74 -8.74 -22.62
C GLY A 69 31.30 -7.42 -21.99
N ASN A 70 31.40 -6.32 -22.74
CA ASN A 70 30.86 -5.02 -22.31
C ASN A 70 29.35 -4.96 -22.52
N LEU A 71 28.67 -4.17 -21.71
CA LEU A 71 27.24 -3.92 -21.81
C LEU A 71 26.99 -2.43 -22.03
N LEU A 72 26.38 -2.08 -23.16
CA LEU A 72 25.88 -0.75 -23.46
C LEU A 72 24.36 -0.79 -23.58
N VAL A 73 23.66 0.00 -22.77
CA VAL A 73 22.21 0.14 -22.80
C VAL A 73 21.87 1.60 -23.03
N ASN A 74 21.26 1.93 -24.18
CA ASN A 74 20.77 3.28 -24.48
C ASN A 74 19.44 3.57 -23.75
N GLY A 75 19.38 3.21 -22.48
CA GLY A 75 18.22 3.21 -21.59
C GLY A 75 18.65 2.79 -20.18
N ASN A 76 17.69 2.42 -19.36
CA ASN A 76 17.93 2.03 -17.97
C ASN A 76 18.23 0.53 -17.86
N ILE A 77 19.10 0.15 -16.93
CA ILE A 77 19.22 -1.24 -16.46
C ILE A 77 18.45 -1.32 -15.15
N VAL A 78 17.45 -2.19 -15.10
CA VAL A 78 16.43 -2.18 -14.05
C VAL A 78 16.29 -3.56 -13.42
N ASN A 79 16.57 -3.67 -12.13
CA ASN A 79 15.94 -4.64 -11.25
C ASN A 79 15.18 -3.90 -10.14
N GLU A 80 13.87 -4.07 -10.09
CA GLU A 80 13.00 -3.51 -9.04
C GLU A 80 12.78 -4.49 -7.87
N GLU A 81 13.12 -5.77 -8.06
CA GLU A 81 12.89 -6.83 -7.07
C GLU A 81 13.83 -6.65 -5.89
N GLY A 82 13.26 -6.52 -4.69
CA GLY A 82 14.02 -6.42 -3.45
C GLY A 82 14.37 -7.81 -2.89
N ASP A 83 13.45 -8.76 -2.90
CA ASP A 83 13.66 -10.06 -2.28
C ASP A 83 14.43 -11.02 -3.20
N TYR A 84 15.76 -10.90 -3.20
CA TYR A 84 16.68 -11.78 -3.93
C TYR A 84 16.47 -11.72 -5.44
N GLY A 85 16.70 -10.53 -6.01
CA GLY A 85 16.60 -10.29 -7.45
C GLY A 85 17.54 -11.17 -8.30
N PRO A 86 17.35 -11.18 -9.64
CA PRO A 86 18.14 -12.03 -10.52
C PRO A 86 19.64 -11.71 -10.43
N VAL A 87 20.46 -12.75 -10.56
CA VAL A 87 21.92 -12.60 -10.69
C VAL A 87 22.23 -11.69 -11.88
N PHE A 88 23.10 -10.71 -11.69
CA PHE A 88 23.53 -9.83 -12.77
C PHE A 88 25.06 -9.79 -12.86
N TYR A 89 25.63 -10.44 -13.87
CA TYR A 89 27.08 -10.53 -14.07
C TYR A 89 27.51 -9.95 -15.40
N VAL A 90 28.42 -8.97 -15.36
CA VAL A 90 29.05 -8.37 -16.54
C VAL A 90 30.56 -8.43 -16.41
N LYS A 91 31.23 -9.07 -17.37
CA LYS A 91 32.70 -9.22 -17.38
C LYS A 91 33.45 -8.01 -17.95
N GLY A 92 32.73 -7.07 -18.54
CA GLY A 92 33.28 -5.84 -19.10
C GLY A 92 32.78 -4.59 -18.39
N ASN A 93 32.85 -3.48 -19.11
CA ASN A 93 32.29 -2.21 -18.67
C ASN A 93 30.77 -2.20 -18.88
N VAL A 94 30.08 -1.48 -18.01
CA VAL A 94 28.66 -1.19 -18.13
C VAL A 94 28.48 0.29 -18.41
N VAL A 95 27.73 0.62 -19.47
CA VAL A 95 27.32 1.97 -19.82
C VAL A 95 25.81 1.98 -19.98
N CYS A 96 25.13 2.87 -19.25
CA CYS A 96 23.67 2.99 -19.29
C CYS A 96 23.22 4.45 -19.06
N ARG A 97 21.93 4.73 -19.24
CA ARG A 97 21.35 5.99 -18.79
C ARG A 97 21.30 6.03 -17.27
N SER A 98 20.60 5.06 -16.68
CA SER A 98 20.50 4.88 -15.24
C SER A 98 20.59 3.40 -14.88
N LEU A 99 21.11 3.12 -13.69
CA LEU A 99 21.22 1.78 -13.13
C LEU A 99 20.37 1.71 -11.86
N LEU A 100 19.37 0.84 -11.84
CA LEU A 100 18.55 0.52 -10.67
C LEU A 100 18.75 -0.96 -10.33
N ILE A 101 19.27 -1.24 -9.12
CA ILE A 101 19.46 -2.60 -8.62
C ILE A 101 18.84 -2.71 -7.23
N GLY A 102 17.68 -3.37 -7.13
CA GLY A 102 17.14 -3.89 -5.88
C GLY A 102 17.75 -5.24 -5.56
N GLY A 103 18.13 -5.58 -4.33
CA GLY A 103 18.15 -6.99 -3.87
C GLY A 103 18.96 -8.07 -4.62
N SER A 104 19.70 -7.74 -5.69
CA SER A 104 20.28 -8.70 -6.64
C SER A 104 21.75 -8.96 -6.35
N PRO A 105 22.21 -10.22 -6.38
CA PRO A 105 23.64 -10.54 -6.46
C PRO A 105 24.22 -10.03 -7.80
N THR A 106 25.02 -8.98 -7.72
CA THR A 106 25.55 -8.26 -8.87
C THR A 106 27.07 -8.27 -8.87
N HIS A 107 27.67 -8.63 -10.01
CA HIS A 107 29.09 -8.49 -10.21
C HIS A 107 29.41 -7.81 -11.53
N ILE A 108 30.20 -6.75 -11.50
CA ILE A 108 30.71 -6.07 -12.69
C ILE A 108 32.23 -5.97 -12.56
N THR A 109 32.99 -6.62 -13.43
CA THR A 109 34.46 -6.60 -13.32
C THR A 109 35.09 -5.34 -13.90
N GLY A 110 34.39 -4.62 -14.78
CA GLY A 110 34.83 -3.38 -15.40
C GLY A 110 34.27 -2.12 -14.72
N ASN A 111 34.33 -0.99 -15.43
CA ASN A 111 33.79 0.29 -14.96
C ASN A 111 32.28 0.36 -15.17
N VAL A 112 31.60 1.09 -14.28
CA VAL A 112 30.17 1.41 -14.39
C VAL A 112 30.02 2.89 -14.70
N SER A 113 29.38 3.22 -15.81
CA SER A 113 29.09 4.60 -16.21
C SER A 113 27.59 4.77 -16.44
N ALA A 114 26.95 5.60 -15.63
CA ALA A 114 25.56 6.02 -15.82
C ALA A 114 25.51 7.49 -16.24
N GLU A 115 24.64 7.82 -17.19
CA GLU A 115 24.38 9.19 -17.62
C GLU A 115 23.73 10.02 -16.51
N GLU A 116 22.82 9.44 -15.73
CA GLU A 116 22.03 10.15 -14.71
C GLU A 116 22.22 9.62 -13.29
N VAL A 117 21.61 8.47 -12.98
CA VAL A 117 21.50 7.98 -11.60
C VAL A 117 21.89 6.52 -11.49
N ILE A 118 22.66 6.20 -10.46
CA ILE A 118 22.85 4.84 -9.96
C ILE A 118 22.09 4.71 -8.64
N MET A 119 21.11 3.82 -8.56
CA MET A 119 20.36 3.54 -7.34
C MET A 119 20.53 2.06 -6.96
N LEU A 120 21.06 1.81 -5.77
CA LEU A 120 21.05 0.50 -5.13
C LEU A 120 20.06 0.56 -3.98
N HIS A 121 19.16 -0.41 -3.91
CA HIS A 121 18.19 -0.45 -2.82
C HIS A 121 17.97 -1.86 -2.28
N TYR A 122 17.53 -1.94 -1.02
CA TYR A 122 17.07 -3.15 -0.34
C TYR A 122 18.14 -4.21 -0.07
N ASN A 123 18.30 -4.56 1.21
CA ASN A 123 19.54 -5.13 1.74
C ASN A 123 19.74 -6.64 1.48
N HIS A 124 18.78 -7.31 0.85
CA HIS A 124 18.89 -8.73 0.49
C HIS A 124 19.83 -8.99 -0.70
N GLY A 125 20.38 -7.94 -1.32
CA GLY A 125 21.33 -8.04 -2.43
C GLY A 125 22.79 -7.90 -2.03
N TRP A 126 23.67 -8.26 -2.96
CA TRP A 126 25.12 -8.09 -2.80
C TRP A 126 25.72 -7.52 -4.09
N MET A 127 26.61 -6.53 -3.98
CA MET A 127 27.32 -5.99 -5.14
C MET A 127 28.84 -6.12 -5.01
N LYS A 128 29.48 -6.59 -6.07
CA LYS A 128 30.94 -6.60 -6.21
C LYS A 128 31.36 -5.95 -7.52
N CYS A 129 32.05 -4.82 -7.42
CA CYS A 129 32.59 -4.14 -8.59
C CYS A 129 33.90 -3.40 -8.23
N PRO A 130 35.07 -3.92 -8.63
CA PRO A 130 36.35 -3.25 -8.37
C PRO A 130 36.63 -2.07 -9.31
N GLY A 131 35.81 -1.89 -10.36
CA GLY A 131 35.98 -0.80 -11.32
C GLY A 131 35.53 0.56 -10.81
N LEU A 132 35.77 1.58 -11.65
CA LEU A 132 35.35 2.95 -11.38
C LEU A 132 33.85 3.13 -11.63
N PHE A 133 33.13 3.69 -10.66
CA PHE A 133 31.76 4.18 -10.83
C PHE A 133 31.77 5.65 -11.28
N THR A 134 31.07 5.98 -12.35
CA THR A 134 30.92 7.36 -12.86
C THR A 134 29.44 7.66 -13.11
N ALA A 135 28.92 8.68 -12.46
CA ALA A 135 27.54 9.17 -12.62
C ALA A 135 27.41 10.55 -11.97
N PRO A 136 26.45 11.39 -12.38
CA PRO A 136 26.09 12.58 -11.63
C PRO A 136 25.66 12.26 -10.19
N VAL A 137 24.74 11.31 -10.02
CA VAL A 137 24.17 10.96 -8.71
C VAL A 137 24.27 9.45 -8.47
N MET A 138 24.64 9.06 -7.25
CA MET A 138 24.50 7.68 -6.77
C MET A 138 23.82 7.66 -5.41
N VAL A 139 22.78 6.83 -5.30
CA VAL A 139 21.95 6.63 -4.12
C VAL A 139 22.09 5.17 -3.69
N VAL A 140 22.44 4.95 -2.44
CA VAL A 140 22.47 3.63 -1.81
C VAL A 140 21.55 3.69 -0.60
N GLU A 141 20.43 2.98 -0.65
CA GLU A 141 19.36 3.04 0.36
C GLU A 141 19.01 1.64 0.86
N ASP A 142 19.23 1.37 2.14
CA ASP A 142 19.11 0.02 2.72
C ASP A 142 19.89 -1.01 1.88
N TYR A 143 21.13 -0.70 1.46
CA TYR A 143 21.95 -1.60 0.67
C TYR A 143 23.42 -1.50 1.07
N HIS A 144 24.08 -2.64 1.29
CA HIS A 144 25.45 -2.64 1.79
C HIS A 144 26.49 -2.60 0.66
N PHE A 145 26.73 -1.42 0.10
CA PHE A 145 27.80 -1.21 -0.88
C PHE A 145 28.31 0.22 -0.95
N ILE A 146 29.63 0.39 -0.80
CA ILE A 146 30.32 1.66 -1.07
C ILE A 146 31.41 1.40 -2.13
N PRO A 147 31.39 2.07 -3.29
CA PRO A 147 32.43 1.89 -4.28
C PRO A 147 33.81 2.34 -3.79
N ASP A 148 34.82 1.49 -3.99
CA ASP A 148 36.25 1.79 -3.73
C ASP A 148 36.76 2.91 -4.64
N HIS A 149 36.29 2.93 -5.90
CA HIS A 149 36.65 3.91 -6.91
C HIS A 149 35.39 4.57 -7.46
N LYS A 150 35.23 5.87 -7.22
CA LYS A 150 34.08 6.63 -7.70
C LYS A 150 34.44 8.04 -8.18
N ASN A 151 33.83 8.42 -9.30
CA ASN A 151 33.75 9.77 -9.85
C ASN A 151 32.26 10.15 -9.88
N ILE A 152 31.72 10.41 -8.70
CA ILE A 152 30.30 10.69 -8.47
C ILE A 152 30.18 12.12 -7.95
N SER A 153 29.29 12.93 -8.54
CA SER A 153 29.13 14.33 -8.11
C SER A 153 28.37 14.44 -6.80
N LEU A 154 27.31 13.65 -6.63
CA LEU A 154 26.51 13.56 -5.40
C LEU A 154 26.33 12.09 -5.01
N PHE A 155 26.78 11.72 -3.81
CA PHE A 155 26.74 10.34 -3.30
C PHE A 155 25.95 10.31 -1.99
N TYR A 156 24.80 9.67 -2.00
CA TYR A 156 23.95 9.41 -0.84
C TYR A 156 24.10 7.94 -0.41
N TYR A 157 24.25 7.71 0.89
CA TYR A 157 24.36 6.38 1.48
C TYR A 157 23.59 6.35 2.81
N ASN A 158 22.60 5.48 2.91
CA ASN A 158 21.88 5.15 4.13
C ASN A 158 21.68 3.63 4.18
N ASP A 159 22.12 2.98 5.26
CA ASP A 159 22.01 1.54 5.47
C ASP A 159 21.02 1.17 6.59
N GLU A 160 20.17 2.11 7.04
CA GLU A 160 19.18 1.96 8.12
C GLU A 160 19.72 1.46 9.49
N GLU A 161 21.01 1.09 9.60
CA GLU A 161 21.67 0.72 10.87
C GLU A 161 22.02 1.94 11.74
N SER A 162 21.83 3.16 11.23
CA SER A 162 22.02 4.38 12.00
C SER A 162 20.78 4.70 12.85
N ASP A 163 20.95 4.85 14.16
CA ASP A 163 19.90 5.14 15.15
C ASP A 163 19.10 6.45 14.90
N ASN A 164 19.42 7.20 13.84
CA ASN A 164 18.79 8.47 13.51
C ASN A 164 19.06 8.83 12.03
N PRO A 165 18.33 8.26 11.06
CA PRO A 165 18.47 8.67 9.67
C PRO A 165 17.98 10.12 9.57
N GLU A 166 18.89 11.07 9.33
CA GLU A 166 18.48 12.36 8.79
C GLU A 166 17.85 12.04 7.43
N GLU A 167 16.52 12.14 7.32
CA GLU A 167 15.82 12.06 6.04
C GLU A 167 16.32 13.24 5.18
N GLU A 168 17.41 13.02 4.43
CA GLU A 168 17.86 14.01 3.47
C GLU A 168 16.79 14.17 2.38
N ASP A 169 16.51 15.41 2.03
CA ASP A 169 15.56 15.73 0.98
C ASP A 169 16.14 15.27 -0.37
N ILE A 170 15.66 14.12 -0.87
CA ILE A 170 16.07 13.56 -2.15
C ILE A 170 15.83 14.55 -3.31
N ALA A 171 14.89 15.50 -3.18
CA ALA A 171 14.68 16.54 -4.18
C ALA A 171 15.90 17.48 -4.28
N GLU A 172 16.61 17.72 -3.17
CA GLU A 172 17.87 18.47 -3.15
C GLU A 172 19.01 17.65 -3.75
N VAL A 173 19.10 16.36 -3.40
CA VAL A 173 20.11 15.42 -3.95
C VAL A 173 19.98 15.29 -5.47
N LEU A 174 18.75 15.22 -5.98
CA LEU A 174 18.48 15.10 -7.42
C LEU A 174 18.46 16.46 -8.13
N ASN A 175 18.36 17.57 -7.38
CA ASN A 175 17.97 18.88 -7.90
C ASN A 175 16.71 18.79 -8.79
N ASN A 176 15.75 17.94 -8.38
CA ASN A 176 14.53 17.64 -9.12
C ASN A 176 13.32 17.84 -8.19
N LYS A 177 12.49 18.82 -8.52
CA LYS A 177 11.29 19.18 -7.72
C LYS A 177 10.11 18.24 -7.91
N LEU A 178 10.16 17.36 -8.91
CA LEU A 178 9.08 16.42 -9.22
C LEU A 178 9.24 15.09 -8.48
N THR A 179 10.46 14.74 -8.08
CA THR A 179 10.77 13.46 -7.43
C THR A 179 11.30 13.76 -6.04
N THR A 180 10.46 13.46 -5.04
CA THR A 180 10.60 13.94 -3.66
C THR A 180 10.73 12.81 -2.64
N THR A 181 10.63 11.55 -3.06
CA THR A 181 10.86 10.39 -2.21
C THR A 181 11.70 9.33 -2.92
N PHE A 182 12.38 8.46 -2.17
CA PHE A 182 13.11 7.31 -2.73
C PHE A 182 12.18 6.35 -3.49
N GLU A 183 10.96 6.18 -2.99
CA GLU A 183 9.92 5.38 -3.66
C GLU A 183 9.59 5.94 -5.06
N GLU A 184 9.42 7.27 -5.18
CA GLU A 184 9.17 7.93 -6.47
C GLU A 184 10.37 7.80 -7.42
N LEU A 185 11.59 7.97 -6.91
CA LEU A 185 12.82 7.80 -7.68
C LEU A 185 12.90 6.39 -8.26
N ARG A 186 12.68 5.36 -7.43
CA ARG A 186 12.68 3.96 -7.87
C ARG A 186 11.67 3.72 -8.98
N TYR A 187 10.43 4.18 -8.82
CA TYR A 187 9.39 4.01 -9.83
C TYR A 187 9.72 4.74 -11.14
N ASP A 188 10.28 5.95 -11.08
CA ASP A 188 10.70 6.68 -12.28
C ASP A 188 11.82 5.93 -13.02
N LEU A 189 12.83 5.44 -12.29
CA LEU A 189 13.93 4.68 -12.85
C LEU A 189 13.46 3.37 -13.48
N ALA A 190 12.58 2.63 -12.80
CA ALA A 190 12.02 1.38 -13.30
C ALA A 190 11.12 1.58 -14.52
N ALA A 191 10.45 2.73 -14.62
CA ALA A 191 9.67 3.12 -15.79
C ALA A 191 10.54 3.57 -16.99
N GLY A 192 11.87 3.54 -16.85
CA GLY A 192 12.81 3.95 -17.90
C GLY A 192 12.94 5.47 -18.04
N GLU A 193 12.48 6.23 -17.05
CA GLU A 193 12.43 7.69 -17.16
C GLU A 193 13.79 8.35 -16.96
N TYR A 194 13.90 9.53 -17.57
CA TYR A 194 14.92 10.50 -17.20
C TYR A 194 14.54 11.18 -15.88
N VAL A 195 15.48 11.21 -14.94
CA VAL A 195 15.28 11.78 -13.59
C VAL A 195 16.00 13.11 -13.43
N LEU A 196 17.21 13.27 -13.96
CA LEU A 196 17.98 14.51 -13.81
C LEU A 196 17.76 15.46 -14.99
N SER A 197 17.55 14.88 -16.18
CA SER A 197 17.34 15.63 -17.40
C SER A 197 15.98 16.29 -17.39
N GLN A 198 15.97 17.61 -17.60
CA GLN A 198 14.76 18.40 -17.68
C GLN A 198 14.09 18.20 -19.04
N LEU A 199 13.28 17.15 -19.16
CA LEU A 199 12.44 16.91 -20.33
C LEU A 199 11.08 17.58 -20.17
N GLU A 200 10.61 18.23 -21.23
CA GLU A 200 9.21 18.69 -21.29
C GLU A 200 8.28 17.48 -21.24
N ARG A 201 7.31 17.54 -20.33
CA ARG A 201 6.32 16.49 -20.12
C ARG A 201 4.97 16.97 -20.62
N ASP A 202 4.47 16.35 -21.69
CA ASP A 202 3.20 16.71 -22.30
C ASP A 202 2.00 16.12 -21.54
N ALA A 203 0.79 16.44 -22.00
CA ALA A 203 -0.44 15.95 -21.39
C ALA A 203 -0.57 14.41 -21.47
N GLN A 204 -0.04 13.78 -22.52
CA GLN A 204 -0.11 12.34 -22.71
C GLN A 204 0.79 11.59 -21.71
N TYR A 205 1.98 12.12 -21.43
CA TYR A 205 2.87 11.64 -20.39
C TYR A 205 2.17 11.65 -19.03
N TRP A 206 1.62 12.80 -18.62
CA TRP A 206 0.95 12.92 -17.32
C TRP A 206 -0.28 12.03 -17.21
N HIS A 207 -1.06 11.90 -18.29
CA HIS A 207 -2.17 10.95 -18.32
C HIS A 207 -1.68 9.50 -18.10
N LYS A 208 -0.60 9.06 -18.77
CA LYS A 208 -0.04 7.71 -18.57
C LYS A 208 0.45 7.52 -17.14
N LYS A 209 1.14 8.51 -16.59
CA LYS A 209 1.74 8.48 -15.26
C LYS A 209 0.68 8.38 -14.15
N VAL A 210 -0.31 9.28 -14.17
CA VAL A 210 -1.46 9.24 -13.24
C VAL A 210 -2.33 7.98 -13.43
N ASN A 211 -2.44 7.47 -14.67
CA ASN A 211 -3.13 6.20 -14.90
C ASN A 211 -2.38 5.01 -14.30
N HIS A 212 -1.06 5.06 -14.20
CA HIS A 212 -0.29 4.01 -13.54
C HIS A 212 -0.44 4.13 -12.01
N ASN A 213 -0.14 5.31 -11.46
CA ASN A 213 -0.27 5.60 -10.05
C ASN A 213 -1.01 6.93 -9.83
N TYR A 214 -2.18 6.88 -9.19
CA TYR A 214 -3.00 8.07 -8.98
C TYR A 214 -2.30 9.14 -8.12
N ARG A 215 -1.33 8.73 -7.26
CA ARG A 215 -0.55 9.63 -6.41
C ARG A 215 0.35 10.56 -7.21
N ASP A 216 0.67 10.23 -8.46
CA ASP A 216 1.45 11.11 -9.33
C ASP A 216 0.68 12.39 -9.71
N LEU A 217 -0.62 12.50 -9.40
CA LEU A 217 -1.37 13.74 -9.61
C LEU A 217 -0.73 14.94 -8.89
N LYS A 218 -0.15 14.72 -7.70
CA LYS A 218 0.59 15.76 -6.95
C LYS A 218 1.80 16.32 -7.71
N ARG A 219 2.37 15.53 -8.63
CA ARG A 219 3.56 15.87 -9.43
C ARG A 219 3.20 16.59 -10.73
N VAL A 220 1.94 16.52 -11.15
CA VAL A 220 1.45 17.22 -12.35
C VAL A 220 1.49 18.73 -12.09
N PRO A 221 2.06 19.55 -12.99
CA PRO A 221 1.99 21.00 -12.90
C PRO A 221 0.55 21.49 -12.72
N PRO A 222 0.27 22.45 -11.82
CA PRO A 222 -1.09 22.93 -11.56
C PRO A 222 -1.86 23.34 -12.83
N GLU A 223 -1.17 23.89 -13.82
CA GLU A 223 -1.72 24.34 -15.10
C GLU A 223 -2.17 23.17 -16.00
N MET A 224 -1.63 21.97 -15.78
CA MET A 224 -1.91 20.75 -16.53
C MET A 224 -2.86 19.79 -15.80
N ARG A 225 -3.26 20.08 -14.56
CA ARG A 225 -4.26 19.32 -13.81
C ARG A 225 -5.65 19.60 -14.36
N THR A 226 -6.02 18.93 -15.45
CA THR A 226 -7.34 19.06 -16.07
C THR A 226 -8.40 18.29 -15.28
N LYS A 227 -9.68 18.64 -15.49
CA LYS A 227 -10.83 17.89 -14.94
C LYS A 227 -10.74 16.40 -15.29
N GLU A 228 -10.34 16.07 -16.51
CA GLU A 228 -10.20 14.69 -16.99
C GLU A 228 -9.15 13.91 -16.19
N LEU A 229 -7.99 14.53 -15.93
CA LEU A 229 -6.90 13.90 -15.17
C LEU A 229 -7.26 13.71 -13.70
N CYS A 230 -7.92 14.71 -13.10
CA CYS A 230 -8.47 14.61 -11.76
C CYS A 230 -9.50 13.47 -11.65
N LEU A 231 -10.44 13.36 -12.59
CA LEU A 231 -11.41 12.27 -12.61
C LEU A 231 -10.75 10.89 -12.79
N LEU A 232 -9.71 10.80 -13.62
CA LEU A 232 -8.93 9.58 -13.78
C LEU A 232 -8.32 9.12 -12.43
N ALA A 233 -7.72 10.05 -11.69
CA ALA A 233 -7.15 9.76 -10.37
C ALA A 233 -8.22 9.38 -9.34
N LEU A 234 -9.34 10.12 -9.32
CA LEU A 234 -10.48 9.87 -8.43
C LEU A 234 -11.12 8.50 -8.66
N ASN A 235 -11.20 8.07 -9.92
CA ASN A 235 -11.68 6.75 -10.30
C ASN A 235 -10.81 5.63 -9.75
N LYS A 236 -9.54 5.88 -9.43
CA LYS A 236 -8.67 4.94 -8.72
C LYS A 236 -8.84 5.05 -7.21
N SER A 237 -8.66 6.23 -6.62
CA SER A 237 -8.78 6.44 -5.17
C SER A 237 -9.43 7.77 -4.84
N VAL A 238 -10.27 7.79 -3.79
CA VAL A 238 -10.84 9.05 -3.26
C VAL A 238 -9.79 9.95 -2.59
N SER A 239 -8.64 9.39 -2.18
CA SER A 239 -7.53 10.17 -1.64
C SER A 239 -6.90 11.12 -2.67
N ALA A 240 -7.09 10.89 -3.97
CA ALA A 240 -6.62 11.80 -5.01
C ALA A 240 -7.20 13.22 -4.91
N LEU A 241 -8.31 13.40 -4.19
CA LEU A 241 -8.94 14.70 -3.94
C LEU A 241 -7.99 15.70 -3.27
N GLU A 242 -7.04 15.24 -2.45
CA GLU A 242 -6.06 16.09 -1.77
C GLU A 242 -5.23 16.93 -2.76
N ASP A 243 -4.98 16.38 -3.95
CA ASP A 243 -4.17 17.00 -4.99
C ASP A 243 -4.99 17.80 -6.02
N PHE A 244 -6.30 17.95 -5.80
CA PHE A 244 -7.14 18.66 -6.76
C PHE A 244 -6.92 20.16 -6.69
N PRO A 245 -6.85 20.85 -7.85
CA PRO A 245 -6.98 22.30 -7.85
C PRO A 245 -8.31 22.69 -7.21
N PRO A 246 -8.34 23.65 -6.25
CA PRO A 246 -9.58 24.04 -5.58
C PRO A 246 -10.70 24.46 -6.54
N ALA A 247 -10.34 25.07 -7.67
CA ALA A 247 -11.29 25.49 -8.71
C ALA A 247 -11.99 24.31 -9.44
N LEU A 248 -11.45 23.09 -9.34
CA LEU A 248 -12.03 21.89 -9.95
C LEU A 248 -12.87 21.06 -8.96
N ILE A 249 -12.87 21.40 -7.67
CA ILE A 249 -13.71 20.72 -6.68
C ILE A 249 -15.13 21.27 -6.80
N THR A 250 -15.97 20.61 -7.60
CA THR A 250 -17.39 20.94 -7.78
C THR A 250 -18.29 20.07 -6.89
N GLU A 251 -19.52 20.53 -6.62
CA GLU A 251 -20.52 19.74 -5.89
C GLU A 251 -20.76 18.36 -6.52
N GLU A 252 -20.84 18.28 -7.86
CA GLU A 252 -20.99 17.03 -8.60
C GLU A 252 -19.83 16.06 -8.33
N MET A 253 -18.59 16.57 -8.29
CA MET A 253 -17.40 15.76 -8.04
C MET A 253 -17.31 15.30 -6.59
N VAL A 254 -17.67 16.17 -5.64
CA VAL A 254 -17.78 15.83 -4.23
C VAL A 254 -18.82 14.73 -4.02
N GLU A 255 -20.00 14.88 -4.60
CA GLU A 255 -21.06 13.87 -4.51
C GLU A 255 -20.63 12.54 -5.14
N TYR A 256 -19.98 12.58 -6.31
CA TYR A 256 -19.41 11.40 -6.94
C TYR A 256 -18.40 10.69 -6.02
N ALA A 257 -17.48 11.44 -5.41
CA ALA A 257 -16.46 10.89 -4.52
C ALA A 257 -17.05 10.25 -3.27
N VAL A 258 -18.00 10.93 -2.60
CA VAL A 258 -18.67 10.43 -1.39
C VAL A 258 -19.49 9.18 -1.66
N ASN A 259 -20.16 9.11 -2.82
CA ASN A 259 -20.88 7.91 -3.24
C ASN A 259 -19.93 6.73 -3.55
N LYS A 260 -18.69 7.01 -3.95
CA LYS A 260 -17.67 5.97 -4.14
C LYS A 260 -17.10 5.48 -2.81
N SER A 261 -16.83 6.38 -1.88
CA SER A 261 -16.40 6.05 -0.52
C SER A 261 -16.65 7.23 0.41
N GLY A 262 -17.25 6.97 1.56
CA GLY A 262 -17.49 7.98 2.60
C GLY A 262 -16.21 8.62 3.13
N MET A 263 -15.06 7.96 2.97
CA MET A 263 -13.73 8.50 3.31
C MET A 263 -13.35 9.73 2.48
N ALA A 264 -14.02 9.99 1.36
CA ALA A 264 -13.78 11.16 0.52
C ALA A 264 -13.86 12.47 1.31
N LEU A 265 -14.71 12.55 2.34
CA LEU A 265 -14.87 13.74 3.17
C LEU A 265 -13.56 14.20 3.83
N ARG A 266 -12.68 13.26 4.20
CA ARG A 266 -11.37 13.56 4.82
C ARG A 266 -10.48 14.43 3.95
N TYR A 267 -10.64 14.34 2.63
CA TYR A 267 -9.80 15.01 1.64
C TYR A 267 -10.43 16.30 1.11
N LEU A 268 -11.55 16.74 1.69
CA LEU A 268 -12.23 17.96 1.32
C LEU A 268 -11.99 19.06 2.35
N PRO A 269 -11.91 20.33 1.92
CA PRO A 269 -11.98 21.45 2.84
C PRO A 269 -13.26 21.39 3.68
N GLU A 270 -13.16 21.62 4.99
CA GLU A 270 -14.32 21.57 5.90
C GLU A 270 -15.47 22.48 5.46
N THR A 271 -15.16 23.59 4.77
CA THR A 271 -16.16 24.53 4.23
C THR A 271 -17.07 23.93 3.16
N LEU A 272 -16.67 22.81 2.54
CA LEU A 272 -17.46 22.09 1.53
C LEU A 272 -18.22 20.90 2.12
N ILE A 273 -17.93 20.51 3.36
CA ILE A 273 -18.61 19.39 4.02
C ILE A 273 -19.96 19.90 4.54
N THR A 274 -21.03 19.25 4.11
CA THR A 274 -22.39 19.56 4.56
C THR A 274 -22.98 18.38 5.32
N ARG A 275 -24.02 18.68 6.10
CA ARG A 275 -24.81 17.68 6.81
C ARG A 275 -25.27 16.57 5.86
N GLU A 276 -25.83 16.92 4.70
CA GLU A 276 -26.33 15.97 3.70
C GLU A 276 -25.22 15.04 3.19
N LEU A 277 -24.01 15.57 2.99
CA LEU A 277 -22.85 14.78 2.59
C LEU A 277 -22.41 13.82 3.70
N CYS A 278 -22.43 14.23 4.97
CA CYS A 278 -22.12 13.35 6.09
C CYS A 278 -23.07 12.14 6.15
N TYR A 279 -24.36 12.34 5.92
CA TYR A 279 -25.32 11.23 5.85
C TYR A 279 -25.03 10.29 4.67
N LYS A 280 -24.74 10.83 3.48
CA LYS A 280 -24.34 10.01 2.32
C LYS A 280 -23.05 9.23 2.61
N ALA A 281 -22.07 9.88 3.23
CA ALA A 281 -20.78 9.29 3.56
C ALA A 281 -20.92 8.16 4.59
N ALA A 282 -21.79 8.33 5.60
CA ALA A 282 -22.05 7.31 6.61
C ALA A 282 -22.53 5.97 6.01
N VAL A 283 -23.39 6.02 5.00
CA VAL A 283 -23.88 4.82 4.29
C VAL A 283 -22.79 4.21 3.41
N ASN A 284 -21.81 5.02 2.98
CA ASN A 284 -20.70 4.61 2.10
C ASN A 284 -19.38 4.35 2.87
N GLY A 285 -19.46 4.04 4.16
CA GLY A 285 -18.31 3.57 4.94
C GLY A 285 -17.41 4.68 5.49
N ALA A 286 -17.93 5.90 5.68
CA ALA A 286 -17.22 6.91 6.44
C ALA A 286 -16.93 6.44 7.88
N ILE A 287 -15.79 6.84 8.39
CA ILE A 287 -15.32 6.58 9.74
C ILE A 287 -15.53 7.85 10.57
N ILE A 288 -16.32 7.74 11.63
CA ILE A 288 -16.48 8.80 12.62
C ILE A 288 -15.11 9.23 13.15
N ASN A 289 -14.92 10.52 13.43
CA ASN A 289 -13.69 11.18 13.89
C ASN A 289 -12.54 11.32 12.90
N LEU A 290 -12.55 10.57 11.79
CA LEU A 290 -11.56 10.71 10.73
C LEU A 290 -12.12 11.43 9.51
N ASP A 291 -13.38 11.15 9.15
CA ASP A 291 -13.97 11.63 7.89
C ASP A 291 -15.10 12.64 8.12
N ILE A 292 -15.76 12.60 9.27
CA ILE A 292 -16.90 13.45 9.60
C ILE A 292 -16.49 14.45 10.69
N PRO A 293 -16.55 15.77 10.42
CA PRO A 293 -16.28 16.79 11.43
C PRO A 293 -17.26 16.71 12.61
N GLU A 294 -16.75 16.94 13.82
CA GLU A 294 -17.50 16.79 15.07
C GLU A 294 -18.77 17.66 15.13
N GLN A 295 -18.76 18.83 14.49
CA GLN A 295 -19.93 19.72 14.41
C GLN A 295 -21.16 19.08 13.73
N PHE A 296 -20.99 17.97 13.00
CA PHE A 296 -22.07 17.22 12.37
C PHE A 296 -22.53 15.99 13.17
N TYR A 297 -22.03 15.79 14.40
CA TYR A 297 -22.42 14.65 15.25
C TYR A 297 -23.84 14.79 15.77
N GLU A 298 -24.79 14.43 14.93
CA GLU A 298 -26.20 14.33 15.28
C GLU A 298 -26.54 12.90 15.69
N ALA A 299 -27.42 12.75 16.69
CA ALA A 299 -27.83 11.43 17.19
C ALA A 299 -28.31 10.48 16.09
N ALA A 300 -28.99 10.98 15.06
CA ALA A 300 -29.45 10.17 13.93
C ALA A 300 -28.30 9.75 12.99
N LEU A 301 -27.29 10.60 12.79
CA LEU A 301 -26.11 10.27 12.00
C LEU A 301 -25.24 9.22 12.70
N LEU A 302 -25.02 9.39 14.01
CA LEU A 302 -24.28 8.42 14.83
C LEU A 302 -24.94 7.05 14.83
N GLN A 303 -26.27 7.01 14.98
CA GLN A 303 -27.03 5.76 14.86
C GLN A 303 -26.86 5.12 13.48
N LEU A 304 -26.91 5.91 12.40
CA LEU A 304 -26.71 5.39 11.04
C LEU A 304 -25.31 4.76 10.87
N LEU A 305 -24.25 5.41 11.35
CA LEU A 305 -22.89 4.86 11.32
C LEU A 305 -22.79 3.51 12.04
N ILE A 306 -23.37 3.43 13.24
CA ILE A 306 -23.38 2.19 14.04
C ILE A 306 -24.21 1.08 13.41
N GLN A 307 -25.30 1.42 12.72
CA GLN A 307 -26.09 0.44 11.96
C GLN A 307 -25.27 -0.24 10.87
N HIS A 308 -24.38 0.50 10.22
CA HIS A 308 -23.51 -0.01 9.17
C HIS A 308 -22.22 -0.65 9.71
N SER A 309 -21.71 -0.21 10.86
CA SER A 309 -20.44 -0.65 11.42
C SER A 309 -20.38 -0.46 12.93
N ASP A 310 -20.75 -1.50 13.69
CA ASP A 310 -20.84 -1.46 15.15
C ASP A 310 -19.50 -1.19 15.84
N TRP A 311 -18.37 -1.57 15.22
CA TRP A 311 -17.02 -1.28 15.73
C TRP A 311 -16.76 0.22 15.89
N GLN A 312 -17.42 1.08 15.10
CA GLN A 312 -17.24 2.53 15.19
C GLN A 312 -17.66 3.11 16.55
N MET A 313 -18.41 2.34 17.37
CA MET A 313 -18.79 2.73 18.73
C MET A 313 -17.58 3.11 19.59
N GLU A 314 -16.41 2.51 19.35
CA GLU A 314 -15.18 2.82 20.09
C GLU A 314 -14.62 4.23 19.82
N ARG A 315 -15.05 4.85 18.71
CA ARG A 315 -14.61 6.17 18.24
C ARG A 315 -15.60 7.28 18.55
N ILE A 316 -16.77 6.95 19.11
CA ILE A 316 -17.79 7.94 19.49
C ILE A 316 -17.38 8.60 20.81
N PRO A 317 -17.34 9.95 20.89
CA PRO A 317 -17.10 10.66 22.16
C PRO A 317 -18.14 10.30 23.23
N ASP A 318 -17.71 10.17 24.49
CA ASP A 318 -18.57 9.72 25.59
C ASP A 318 -19.80 10.62 25.81
N ASP A 319 -19.66 11.93 25.58
CA ASP A 319 -20.73 12.93 25.70
C ASP A 319 -21.79 12.84 24.59
N CYS A 320 -21.46 12.18 23.47
CA CYS A 320 -22.38 11.88 22.38
C CYS A 320 -23.14 10.55 22.55
N ILE A 321 -22.79 9.75 23.56
CA ILE A 321 -23.42 8.45 23.79
C ILE A 321 -24.82 8.63 24.38
N THR A 322 -25.82 8.25 23.61
CA THR A 322 -27.24 8.29 24.01
C THR A 322 -27.83 6.89 24.17
N GLU A 323 -28.94 6.79 24.88
CA GLU A 323 -29.65 5.52 25.05
C GLU A 323 -30.12 4.94 23.71
N ASP A 324 -30.58 5.80 22.79
CA ASP A 324 -31.02 5.39 21.44
C ASP A 324 -29.86 4.85 20.59
N LEU A 325 -28.68 5.46 20.74
CA LEU A 325 -27.45 4.96 20.12
C LEU A 325 -27.06 3.57 20.66
N LEU A 326 -27.12 3.37 21.99
CA LEU A 326 -26.83 2.08 22.60
C LEU A 326 -27.85 1.01 22.22
N VAL A 327 -29.14 1.36 22.12
CA VAL A 327 -30.18 0.47 21.59
C VAL A 327 -29.86 0.08 20.15
N THR A 328 -29.46 1.05 19.32
CA THR A 328 -29.05 0.80 17.93
C THR A 328 -27.82 -0.12 17.85
N TYR A 329 -26.82 0.09 18.71
CA TYR A 329 -25.60 -0.71 18.82
C TYR A 329 -25.90 -2.18 19.13
N VAL A 330 -26.85 -2.45 20.03
CA VAL A 330 -27.26 -3.83 20.36
C VAL A 330 -28.11 -4.46 19.25
N LYS A 331 -28.96 -3.66 18.58
CA LYS A 331 -29.82 -4.13 17.49
C LYS A 331 -29.03 -4.61 16.26
N HIS A 332 -27.91 -3.96 15.94
CA HIS A 332 -27.18 -4.20 14.68
C HIS A 332 -25.78 -4.79 14.88
N GLY A 333 -25.26 -4.79 16.11
CA GLY A 333 -23.92 -5.26 16.44
C GLY A 333 -23.89 -6.36 17.49
N ARG A 334 -22.67 -6.78 17.85
CA ARG A 334 -22.45 -7.75 18.95
C ARG A 334 -22.62 -7.12 20.32
N GLY A 335 -22.49 -5.79 20.39
CA GLY A 335 -22.58 -5.06 21.65
C GLY A 335 -21.45 -5.38 22.65
N ALA A 336 -20.28 -5.82 22.17
CA ALA A 336 -19.21 -6.43 22.99
C ALA A 336 -18.75 -5.58 24.18
N TRP A 337 -18.88 -4.26 24.11
CA TRP A 337 -18.48 -3.32 25.15
C TRP A 337 -19.64 -2.51 25.73
N LEU A 338 -20.88 -3.01 25.61
CA LEU A 338 -22.09 -2.29 26.04
C LEU A 338 -21.98 -1.77 27.48
N GLU A 339 -21.46 -2.57 28.41
CA GLU A 339 -21.34 -2.20 29.83
C GLU A 339 -20.40 -1.01 30.06
N LYS A 340 -19.29 -0.96 29.32
CA LYS A 340 -18.36 0.18 29.33
C LYS A 340 -19.09 1.46 28.91
N TYR A 341 -19.80 1.42 27.78
CA TYR A 341 -20.47 2.59 27.22
C TYR A 341 -21.69 3.04 28.06
N CYS A 342 -22.45 2.10 28.61
CA CYS A 342 -23.51 2.38 29.58
C CYS A 342 -22.96 3.12 30.80
N THR A 343 -21.83 2.65 31.35
CA THR A 343 -21.18 3.27 32.51
C THR A 343 -20.71 4.69 32.20
N ALA A 344 -20.06 4.90 31.05
CA ALA A 344 -19.58 6.21 30.62
C ALA A 344 -20.71 7.23 30.46
N ALA A 345 -21.84 6.81 29.87
CA ALA A 345 -23.00 7.66 29.65
C ALA A 345 -23.96 7.78 30.86
N GLY A 346 -23.71 7.05 31.96
CA GLY A 346 -24.63 6.99 33.10
C GLY A 346 -25.99 6.33 32.78
N ILE A 347 -26.02 5.44 31.79
CA ILE A 347 -27.23 4.74 31.31
C ILE A 347 -27.25 3.32 31.87
N LEU A 348 -28.41 2.87 32.37
CA LEU A 348 -28.57 1.51 32.86
C LEU A 348 -28.59 0.51 31.69
N LYS A 349 -27.72 -0.50 31.74
CA LYS A 349 -27.61 -1.57 30.73
C LYS A 349 -28.93 -2.34 30.58
N GLU A 350 -29.61 -2.60 31.69
CA GLU A 350 -30.89 -3.31 31.74
C GLU A 350 -31.94 -2.56 30.93
N ARG A 351 -31.98 -1.23 31.06
CA ARG A 351 -32.92 -0.37 30.31
C ARG A 351 -32.68 -0.43 28.81
N VAL A 352 -31.41 -0.42 28.37
CA VAL A 352 -31.06 -0.57 26.95
C VAL A 352 -31.52 -1.93 26.41
N LEU A 353 -31.22 -3.01 27.14
CA LEU A 353 -31.61 -4.37 26.72
C LEU A 353 -33.13 -4.55 26.68
N GLN A 354 -33.86 -4.01 27.66
CA GLN A 354 -35.32 -4.01 27.68
C GLN A 354 -35.89 -3.30 26.45
N ARG A 355 -35.39 -2.10 26.12
CA ARG A 355 -35.84 -1.36 24.92
C ARG A 355 -35.53 -2.09 23.61
N VAL A 356 -34.44 -2.83 23.54
CA VAL A 356 -34.14 -3.68 22.37
C VAL A 356 -35.15 -4.83 22.28
N ILE A 357 -35.48 -5.47 23.41
CA ILE A 357 -36.48 -6.54 23.48
C ILE A 357 -37.88 -6.01 23.11
N GLU A 358 -38.28 -4.84 23.62
CA GLU A 358 -39.58 -4.21 23.34
C GLU A 358 -39.73 -3.81 21.86
N ALA A 359 -38.62 -3.59 21.15
CA ALA A 359 -38.66 -3.04 19.80
C ALA A 359 -39.22 -4.03 18.77
N ASP A 360 -38.77 -5.28 18.80
CA ASP A 360 -39.26 -6.35 17.92
C ASP A 360 -38.76 -7.73 18.39
N VAL A 361 -39.56 -8.77 18.17
CA VAL A 361 -39.18 -10.17 18.47
C VAL A 361 -37.93 -10.62 17.71
N ALA A 362 -37.67 -10.05 16.53
CA ALA A 362 -36.49 -10.35 15.72
C ALA A 362 -35.17 -10.04 16.44
N TYR A 363 -35.15 -9.03 17.33
CA TYR A 363 -33.94 -8.66 18.06
C TYR A 363 -33.61 -9.59 19.24
N LEU A 364 -34.53 -10.50 19.60
CA LEU A 364 -34.24 -11.50 20.62
C LEU A 364 -33.04 -12.39 20.23
N GLU A 365 -32.80 -12.60 18.93
CA GLU A 365 -31.64 -13.34 18.44
C GLU A 365 -30.32 -12.69 18.91
N ASN A 366 -30.21 -11.36 18.81
CA ASN A 366 -29.03 -10.63 19.27
C ASN A 366 -28.91 -10.69 20.80
N ILE A 367 -30.02 -10.49 21.50
CA ILE A 367 -30.06 -10.53 22.97
C ILE A 367 -29.65 -11.92 23.48
N PHE A 368 -30.21 -13.01 22.94
CA PHE A 368 -29.91 -14.36 23.41
C PHE A 368 -28.55 -14.86 22.93
N SER A 369 -27.99 -14.27 21.88
CA SER A 369 -26.62 -14.53 21.45
C SER A 369 -25.61 -13.97 22.45
N TRP A 370 -25.72 -12.68 22.78
CA TRP A 370 -24.65 -11.92 23.45
C TRP A 370 -24.95 -11.50 24.88
N PHE A 371 -26.23 -11.32 25.21
CA PHE A 371 -26.71 -10.76 26.48
C PHE A 371 -27.63 -11.70 27.26
N PHE A 372 -27.52 -13.01 27.01
CA PHE A 372 -28.42 -13.99 27.60
C PHE A 372 -28.21 -14.11 29.12
N SER A 373 -29.27 -13.81 29.87
CA SER A 373 -29.37 -13.90 31.33
C SER A 373 -30.78 -14.30 31.76
N ALA A 374 -30.95 -14.66 33.04
CA ALA A 374 -32.27 -14.95 33.62
C ALA A 374 -33.23 -13.76 33.47
N ASP A 375 -32.75 -12.54 33.70
CA ASP A 375 -33.56 -11.33 33.65
C ASP A 375 -34.00 -11.00 32.22
N THR A 376 -33.07 -11.04 31.25
CA THR A 376 -33.41 -10.81 29.83
C THR A 376 -34.39 -11.88 29.32
N PHE A 377 -34.24 -13.13 29.76
CA PHE A 377 -35.15 -14.21 29.35
C PHE A 377 -36.55 -14.04 29.94
N ALA A 378 -36.64 -13.78 31.25
CA ALA A 378 -37.92 -13.57 31.93
C ALA A 378 -38.68 -12.37 31.33
N TYR A 379 -37.95 -11.29 31.03
CA TYR A 379 -38.54 -10.12 30.39
C TYR A 379 -39.02 -10.42 28.97
N SER A 380 -38.21 -11.07 28.13
CA SER A 380 -38.64 -11.52 26.80
C SER A 380 -39.84 -12.46 26.84
N GLN A 381 -39.88 -13.39 27.81
CA GLN A 381 -41.01 -14.31 28.00
C GLN A 381 -42.30 -13.55 28.29
N SER A 382 -42.25 -12.53 29.16
CA SER A 382 -43.42 -11.73 29.51
C SER A 382 -44.06 -11.01 28.30
N LEU A 383 -43.28 -10.73 27.26
CA LEU A 383 -43.72 -10.01 26.06
C LEU A 383 -44.09 -10.92 24.89
N TYR A 384 -43.39 -12.06 24.72
CA TYR A 384 -43.48 -12.87 23.50
C TYR A 384 -44.02 -14.30 23.72
N ASP A 385 -44.14 -14.78 24.96
CA ASP A 385 -44.77 -16.07 25.27
C ASP A 385 -46.30 -15.97 25.28
N ASN A 386 -46.87 -15.69 24.10
CA ASN A 386 -48.30 -15.53 23.92
C ASN A 386 -48.74 -16.04 22.54
N GLY A 387 -50.06 -16.04 22.31
CA GLY A 387 -50.64 -16.56 21.07
C GLY A 387 -50.23 -15.79 19.80
N GLN A 388 -49.85 -14.52 19.91
CA GLN A 388 -49.49 -13.68 18.76
C GLN A 388 -48.08 -14.02 18.21
N TYR A 389 -47.11 -14.25 19.09
CA TYR A 389 -45.70 -14.52 18.73
C TYR A 389 -45.29 -15.98 18.95
N SER A 390 -46.26 -16.89 19.06
CA SER A 390 -46.05 -18.28 19.46
C SER A 390 -45.01 -19.01 18.60
N ASN A 391 -44.99 -18.75 17.29
CA ASN A 391 -44.07 -19.39 16.36
C ASN A 391 -42.63 -18.89 16.55
N GLU A 392 -42.43 -17.57 16.55
CA GLU A 392 -41.14 -16.91 16.73
C GLU A 392 -40.54 -17.23 18.10
N TRP A 393 -41.36 -17.16 19.15
CA TRP A 393 -40.96 -17.50 20.51
C TRP A 393 -40.55 -18.96 20.66
N THR A 394 -41.34 -19.89 20.10
CA THR A 394 -41.00 -21.32 20.14
C THR A 394 -39.71 -21.60 19.37
N ALA A 395 -39.51 -20.96 18.21
CA ALA A 395 -38.31 -21.15 17.41
C ALA A 395 -37.05 -20.69 18.16
N ILE A 396 -37.08 -19.48 18.72
CA ILE A 396 -35.89 -18.94 19.39
C ILE A 396 -35.57 -19.64 20.72
N THR A 397 -36.59 -19.97 21.53
CA THR A 397 -36.37 -20.71 22.77
C THR A 397 -35.86 -22.12 22.52
N THR A 398 -36.31 -22.77 21.45
CA THR A 398 -35.77 -24.07 21.01
C THR A 398 -34.30 -23.95 20.61
N LYS A 399 -33.94 -22.92 19.84
CA LYS A 399 -32.55 -22.66 19.41
C LYS A 399 -31.60 -22.46 20.60
N TYR A 400 -32.02 -21.71 21.62
CA TYR A 400 -31.22 -21.42 22.82
C TYR A 400 -31.49 -22.35 24.01
N LYS A 401 -32.17 -23.48 23.79
CA LYS A 401 -32.54 -24.46 24.85
C LYS A 401 -31.38 -24.84 25.77
N ARG A 402 -30.18 -25.08 25.21
CA ARG A 402 -28.99 -25.41 26.01
C ARG A 402 -28.56 -24.29 26.96
N LYS A 403 -28.73 -23.02 26.57
CA LYS A 403 -28.45 -21.88 27.46
C LYS A 403 -29.53 -21.78 28.55
N LEU A 404 -30.80 -22.02 28.20
CA LEU A 404 -31.91 -22.06 29.15
C LEU A 404 -31.74 -23.14 30.22
N GLU A 405 -31.26 -24.32 29.84
CA GLU A 405 -30.98 -25.42 30.77
C GLU A 405 -29.89 -25.07 31.80
N ARG A 406 -28.99 -24.13 31.49
CA ARG A 406 -27.93 -23.67 32.40
C ARG A 406 -28.39 -22.58 33.38
N LEU A 407 -29.54 -21.97 33.14
CA LEU A 407 -30.14 -20.97 34.04
C LEU A 407 -30.99 -21.61 35.15
N LYS A 408 -31.31 -22.90 35.01
CA LYS A 408 -31.97 -23.72 36.03
C LYS A 408 -30.92 -24.32 36.95
#